data_AF-A0A355H8J1-F1
#
_entry.id   AF-A0A355H8J1-F1
#
_cell.length_a   1.000
_cell.length_b   1.000
_cell.length_c   1.000
_cell.angle_alpha   90.00
_cell.angle_beta   90.00
_cell.angle_gamma   90.00
#
_symmetry.space_group_name_H-M   'P 1'
#
loop_
_entity.id
_entity.type
_entity.pdbx_description
1 polymer ?
#
loop_
_entity_poly.entity_id
_entity_poly.type
_entity_poly.pdbx_seq_one_letter_code
_entity_poly.pdbx_strand_id
1 'polypeptide(L)'
;MPQPVLSQLNIYPLKSAAGITLESAMLDRRGLVYDRRWMVVDDSGKFMTQRSIPRMALINTELVGQTLTLNAPGMSELCLSLSPTEGE
;
A
#
# COMPACT_ATOMS: atom_id res chain seq x y z
N MET A 1 26.38 4.15 23.90
CA MET A 1 25.79 3.73 22.60
C MET A 1 25.11 4.95 22.00
N PRO A 2 25.27 5.24 20.70
CA PRO A 2 24.55 6.35 20.08
C PRO A 2 23.04 6.09 20.14
N GLN A 3 22.26 7.16 20.34
CA GLN A 3 20.81 7.09 20.36
C GLN A 3 20.31 6.83 18.92
N PRO A 4 19.43 5.85 18.69
CA PRO A 4 18.89 5.62 17.36
C PRO A 4 18.06 6.85 16.92
N VAL A 5 18.29 7.29 15.69
CA VAL A 5 17.50 8.34 15.04
C VAL A 5 16.71 7.70 13.89
N LEU A 6 15.44 8.09 13.79
CA LEU A 6 14.58 7.66 12.70
C LEU A 6 15.09 8.24 11.37
N SER A 7 15.49 7.38 10.43
CA SER A 7 15.97 7.81 9.12
C SER A 7 14.85 8.05 8.11
N GLN A 8 13.78 7.26 8.17
CA GLN A 8 12.68 7.32 7.20
C GLN A 8 11.43 6.65 7.76
N LEU A 9 10.26 7.14 7.33
CA LEU A 9 8.98 6.47 7.49
C LEU A 9 8.46 6.02 6.14
N ASN A 10 7.95 4.80 6.07
CA ASN A 10 7.36 4.24 4.88
C ASN A 10 6.06 3.53 5.22
N ILE A 11 5.07 3.67 4.34
CA ILE A 11 3.87 2.85 4.34
C ILE A 11 3.76 2.10 3.01
N TYR A 12 3.07 0.96 3.04
CA TYR A 12 2.78 0.12 1.89
C TYR A 12 1.28 -0.12 1.84
N PRO A 13 0.49 0.82 1.28
CA PRO A 13 -0.97 0.73 1.31
C PRO A 13 -1.48 -0.60 0.72
N LEU A 14 -0.93 -0.98 -0.43
CA LEU A 14 -1.14 -2.29 -1.04
C LEU A 14 -0.01 -3.26 -0.66
N LYS A 15 -0.38 -4.41 -0.11
CA LYS A 15 0.58 -5.51 0.15
C LYS A 15 1.34 -5.87 -1.13
N SER A 16 2.66 -5.89 -1.01
CA SER A 16 3.58 -6.34 -2.06
C SER A 16 3.74 -5.40 -3.27
N ALA A 17 3.26 -4.16 -3.17
CA ALA A 17 3.49 -3.09 -4.13
C ALA A 17 4.56 -2.09 -3.64
N ALA A 18 4.81 -1.02 -4.40
CA ALA A 18 5.70 0.06 -4.02
C ALA A 18 5.19 0.78 -2.75
N GLY A 19 6.13 1.21 -1.91
CA GLY A 19 5.83 1.98 -0.69
C GLY A 19 5.83 3.49 -0.94
N ILE A 20 5.26 4.22 0.00
CA ILE A 20 5.21 5.68 0.04
C ILE A 20 6.08 6.15 1.20
N THR A 21 7.06 7.01 0.91
CA THR A 21 7.88 7.68 1.92
C THR A 21 7.10 8.82 2.55
N LEU A 22 7.14 8.94 3.88
CA LEU A 22 6.43 9.95 4.65
C LEU A 22 7.40 10.81 5.48
N GLU A 23 7.06 12.08 5.65
CA GLU A 23 7.73 12.97 6.61
C GLU A 23 7.22 12.76 8.04
N SER A 24 5.93 12.43 8.18
CA SER A 24 5.28 12.12 9.44
C SER A 24 4.15 11.11 9.23
N ALA A 25 3.73 10.44 10.29
CA ALA A 25 2.67 9.45 10.21
C ALA A 25 1.81 9.45 11.47
N MET A 26 0.52 9.18 11.28
CA MET A 26 -0.41 8.91 12.36
C MET A 26 -0.37 7.42 12.71
N LEU A 27 -0.53 7.11 13.99
CA LEU A 27 -0.65 5.75 14.50
C LEU A 27 -2.09 5.45 14.90
N ASP A 28 -2.56 4.27 14.52
CA ASP A 28 -3.78 3.67 15.05
C ASP A 28 -3.48 2.31 15.69
N ARG A 29 -4.53 1.62 16.17
CA ARG A 29 -4.41 0.31 16.83
C ARG A 29 -3.79 -0.79 15.95
N ARG A 30 -3.78 -0.62 14.63
CA ARG A 30 -3.25 -1.56 13.63
C ARG A 30 -1.91 -1.10 13.04
N GLY A 31 -1.31 0.01 13.52
CA GLY A 31 -0.02 0.52 13.07
C GLY A 31 -0.10 1.90 12.43
N LEU A 32 0.83 2.20 11.50
CA LEU A 32 0.78 3.44 10.74
C LEU A 32 -0.52 3.48 9.93
N VAL A 33 -1.23 4.60 9.98
CA VAL A 33 -2.47 4.77 9.21
C VAL A 33 -2.17 4.53 7.73
N TYR A 34 -3.08 3.80 7.08
CA TYR A 34 -2.99 3.33 5.68
C TYR A 34 -1.94 2.24 5.38
N ASP A 35 -1.08 1.83 6.32
CA ASP A 35 -0.15 0.74 6.05
C ASP A 35 -0.87 -0.62 5.96
N ARG A 36 -0.58 -1.37 4.88
CA ARG A 36 -1.07 -2.74 4.63
C ARG A 36 -2.59 -2.90 4.75
N ARG A 37 -3.35 -1.92 4.28
CA ARG A 37 -4.82 -1.95 4.32
C ARG A 37 -5.45 -2.66 3.13
N TRP A 38 -4.73 -2.82 2.01
CA TRP A 38 -5.17 -3.55 0.82
C TRP A 38 -4.31 -4.78 0.54
N MET A 39 -4.93 -5.79 -0.06
CA MET A 39 -4.28 -7.02 -0.50
C MET A 39 -4.94 -7.54 -1.76
N VAL A 40 -4.13 -7.89 -2.77
CA VAL A 40 -4.63 -8.57 -3.96
C VAL A 40 -4.85 -10.05 -3.62
N VAL A 41 -6.02 -10.55 -4.00
CA VAL A 41 -6.37 -11.97 -3.95
C VAL A 41 -6.75 -12.46 -5.35
N ASP A 42 -6.59 -13.76 -5.59
CA ASP A 42 -7.17 -14.41 -6.77
C ASP A 42 -8.66 -14.73 -6.56
N ASP A 43 -9.30 -15.31 -7.58
CA ASP A 43 -10.73 -15.66 -7.56
C ASP A 43 -11.11 -16.67 -6.45
N SER A 44 -10.12 -17.37 -5.88
CA SER A 44 -10.33 -18.28 -4.74
C SER A 44 -10.15 -17.60 -3.38
N GLY A 45 -9.86 -16.30 -3.37
CA GLY A 45 -9.54 -15.53 -2.16
C GLY A 45 -8.11 -15.76 -1.65
N LYS A 46 -7.25 -16.43 -2.42
CA LYS A 46 -5.87 -16.66 -2.01
C LYS A 46 -5.04 -15.42 -2.25
N PHE A 47 -4.30 -15.01 -1.23
CA PHE A 47 -3.46 -13.82 -1.30
C PHE A 47 -2.32 -13.98 -2.32
N MET A 48 -2.09 -12.91 -3.08
CA MET A 48 -0.97 -12.79 -4.02
C MET A 48 0.19 -12.06 -3.33
N THR A 49 1.43 -12.44 -3.66
CA THR A 49 2.63 -11.83 -3.07
C THR A 49 3.68 -11.51 -4.13
N GLN A 50 4.56 -10.56 -3.84
CA GLN A 50 5.72 -10.26 -4.69
C GLN A 50 6.67 -11.45 -4.86
N ARG A 51 6.80 -12.33 -3.85
CA ARG A 51 7.63 -13.54 -3.96
C ARG A 51 7.12 -14.50 -5.03
N SER A 52 5.81 -14.64 -5.13
CA SER A 52 5.15 -15.47 -6.16
C SER A 52 5.00 -14.72 -7.49
N ILE A 53 4.81 -13.40 -7.45
CA ILE A 53 4.52 -12.56 -8.61
C ILE A 53 5.41 -11.31 -8.54
N PRO A 54 6.68 -11.40 -8.97
CA PRO A 54 7.64 -10.31 -8.83
C PRO A 54 7.21 -8.99 -9.48
N ARG A 55 6.39 -9.07 -10.54
CA ARG A 55 5.84 -7.89 -11.23
C ARG A 55 4.95 -7.01 -10.36
N MET A 56 4.44 -7.50 -9.22
CA MET A 56 3.73 -6.65 -8.26
C MET A 56 4.58 -5.47 -7.77
N ALA A 57 5.92 -5.60 -7.79
CA ALA A 57 6.84 -4.52 -7.46
C ALA A 57 6.73 -3.29 -8.38
N LEU A 58 6.15 -3.45 -9.57
CA LEU A 58 5.95 -2.36 -10.54
C LEU A 58 4.67 -1.58 -10.29
N ILE A 59 3.84 -2.00 -9.33
CA ILE A 59 2.63 -1.28 -8.96
C ILE A 59 3.03 -0.13 -8.06
N ASN A 60 2.93 1.09 -8.58
CA ASN A 60 3.10 2.33 -7.84
C ASN A 60 1.84 2.59 -7.00
N THR A 61 2.02 3.14 -5.81
CA THR A 61 0.94 3.51 -4.90
C THR A 61 1.04 4.99 -4.56
N GLU A 62 -0.10 5.67 -4.55
CA GLU A 62 -0.21 7.07 -4.13
C GLU A 62 -1.49 7.28 -3.33
N LEU A 63 -1.45 8.15 -2.31
CA LEU A 63 -2.63 8.55 -1.55
C LEU A 63 -2.96 10.01 -1.89
N VAL A 64 -4.08 10.23 -2.58
CA VAL A 64 -4.54 11.58 -2.97
C VAL A 64 -5.91 11.82 -2.34
N GLY A 65 -5.94 12.69 -1.32
CA GLY A 65 -7.17 12.95 -0.55
C GLY A 65 -7.67 11.68 0.14
N GLN A 66 -8.89 11.23 -0.22
CA GLN A 66 -9.49 9.99 0.27
C GLN A 66 -9.43 8.84 -0.74
N THR A 67 -8.43 8.86 -1.64
CA THR A 67 -8.27 7.87 -2.70
C THR A 67 -6.89 7.22 -2.63
N LEU A 68 -6.84 5.89 -2.77
CA LEU A 68 -5.65 5.14 -3.13
C LEU A 68 -5.59 5.02 -4.65
N THR A 69 -4.54 5.56 -5.24
CA THR A 69 -4.27 5.47 -6.68
C THR A 69 -3.21 4.41 -6.94
N LEU A 70 -3.48 3.52 -7.89
CA LEU A 70 -2.59 2.46 -8.32
C LEU A 70 -2.27 2.61 -9.81
N ASN A 71 -0.98 2.55 -10.14
CA ASN A 71 -0.50 2.62 -11.52
C ASN A 71 0.54 1.53 -11.77
N ALA A 72 0.50 0.91 -12.95
CA ALA A 72 1.52 -0.01 -13.42
C ALA A 72 1.82 0.22 -14.92
N PRO A 73 3.02 -0.12 -15.41
CA PRO A 73 3.41 0.08 -16.80
C PRO A 73 2.42 -0.54 -17.80
N GLY A 74 1.88 0.29 -18.69
CA GLY A 74 0.94 -0.13 -19.75
C GLY A 74 -0.49 -0.40 -19.27
N MET A 75 -0.84 0.01 -18.05
CA MET A 75 -2.20 -0.13 -17.50
C MET A 75 -2.83 1.25 -17.27
N SER A 76 -4.16 1.29 -17.37
CA SER A 76 -4.93 2.44 -16.88
C SER A 76 -4.80 2.55 -15.37
N GLU A 77 -4.85 3.77 -14.88
CA GLU A 77 -4.87 4.05 -13.45
C GLU A 77 -6.12 3.45 -12.78
N LEU A 78 -5.95 2.89 -11.59
CA LEU A 78 -7.01 2.37 -10.74
C LEU A 78 -7.12 3.22 -9.48
N CYS A 79 -8.30 3.79 -9.25
CA CYS A 79 -8.59 4.63 -8.09
C CYS A 79 -9.55 3.90 -7.14
N LEU A 80 -9.16 3.78 -5.88
CA LEU A 80 -9.92 3.09 -4.83
C LEU A 80 -10.25 4.06 -3.69
N SER A 81 -11.47 4.03 -3.17
CA SER A 81 -11.84 4.81 -1.98
C SER A 81 -11.08 4.29 -0.75
N LEU A 82 -10.55 5.18 0.08
CA LEU A 82 -9.99 4.82 1.39
C LEU A 82 -11.08 4.48 2.42
N SER A 83 -12.34 4.80 2.10
CA SER A 83 -13.54 4.39 2.82
C SER A 83 -14.32 3.42 1.92
N PRO A 84 -13.90 2.15 1.81
CA PRO A 84 -14.57 1.19 0.94
C PRO A 84 -16.01 0.96 1.43
N THR A 85 -16.94 0.87 0.49
CA THR A 85 -18.27 0.31 0.74
C THR A 85 -18.18 -1.22 0.84
N GLU A 86 -19.15 -1.88 1.47
CA GLU A 86 -19.13 -3.35 1.60
C GLU A 86 -18.93 -4.03 0.24
N GLY A 87 -17.87 -4.84 0.11
CA GLY A 87 -17.62 -5.70 -1.06
C GLY A 87 -16.57 -5.20 -2.07
N GLU A 88 -15.86 -4.09 -1.80
CA GLU A 88 -14.68 -3.65 -2.56
C GLU A 88 -13.35 -4.24 -2.06
#